data_AF-A0A524PRM0-F1
#
_entry.id   AF-A0A524PRM0-F1
#
_cell.length_a   1.000
_cell.length_b   1.000
_cell.length_c   1.000
_cell.angle_alpha   90.00
_cell.angle_beta   90.00
_cell.angle_gamma   90.00
#
_symmetry.space_group_name_H-M   'P 1'
#
loop_
_entity.id
_entity.type
_entity.pdbx_description
1 polymer ?
#
loop_
_entity_poly.entity_id
_entity_poly.type
_entity_poly.pdbx_seq_one_letter_code
_entity_poly.pdbx_strand_id
1 'polypeptide(L)'
;IMCDQYIIDRDKYYQSNHWSFSCTDCHSTEFANFPHQIVERLEEHFSCIDCHGYDEAYAQYNFEEIDAEYQASTHVNVEGFSCWNCHNPHSYEITVRNSTNLHETILYDNNICLECHGNYTNFQLLSNHDEIKVVDSHDWLPNQVAHFQGVRCIECHTSINDTILVAHTLLPKEQAVRRCTECHSSDSRLMATLYKFQSKERRSTGFINGVIINDSYVIGATRNFYLNVLSLIIFGGLLLVIMVHIGFRIKRK
;
A
#
# COMPACT_ATOMS: atom_id res chain seq x y z
N ILE A 1 -6.04 -6.40 -38.29
CA ILE A 1 -4.87 -6.33 -37.39
C ILE A 1 -5.45 -6.33 -35.98
N MET A 2 -5.30 -7.42 -35.23
CA MET A 2 -5.66 -7.42 -33.80
C MET A 2 -4.57 -6.65 -33.09
N CYS A 3 -4.92 -5.61 -32.35
CA CYS A 3 -3.94 -4.93 -31.50
C CYS A 3 -3.72 -5.81 -30.26
N ASP A 4 -2.47 -6.15 -29.94
CA ASP A 4 -2.10 -7.05 -28.83
C ASP A 4 -2.65 -6.61 -27.46
N GLN A 5 -2.91 -5.32 -27.31
CA GLN A 5 -3.54 -4.68 -26.16
C GLN A 5 -5.03 -5.04 -25.91
N TYR A 6 -5.67 -5.79 -26.82
CA TYR A 6 -7.03 -6.32 -26.64
C TYR A 6 -7.08 -7.83 -26.42
N ILE A 7 -5.94 -8.46 -26.15
CA ILE A 7 -5.84 -9.88 -25.87
C ILE A 7 -5.50 -10.05 -24.39
N ILE A 8 -6.31 -10.84 -23.69
CA ILE A 8 -6.02 -11.22 -22.31
C ILE A 8 -4.82 -12.15 -22.29
N ASP A 9 -3.80 -11.78 -21.51
CA ASP A 9 -2.63 -12.62 -21.28
C ASP A 9 -3.06 -13.87 -20.48
N ARG A 10 -2.89 -15.03 -21.12
CA ARG A 10 -3.31 -16.32 -20.56
C ARG A 10 -2.63 -16.60 -19.22
N ASP A 11 -1.33 -16.36 -19.11
CA ASP A 11 -0.57 -16.73 -17.92
C ASP A 11 -0.92 -15.82 -16.76
N LYS A 12 -1.13 -14.51 -17.02
CA LYS A 12 -1.65 -13.58 -16.00
C LYS A 12 -3.07 -13.93 -15.56
N TYR A 13 -3.93 -14.32 -16.49
CA TYR A 13 -5.30 -14.72 -16.16
C TYR A 13 -5.34 -15.92 -15.22
N TYR A 14 -4.55 -16.95 -15.52
CA TYR A 14 -4.51 -18.15 -14.69
C TYR A 14 -3.80 -17.98 -13.34
N GLN A 15 -3.12 -16.85 -13.13
CA GLN A 15 -2.54 -16.47 -11.83
C GLN A 15 -3.46 -15.53 -11.04
N SER A 16 -4.36 -14.82 -11.71
CA SER A 16 -5.31 -13.86 -11.10
C SER A 16 -6.26 -14.48 -10.07
N ASN A 17 -6.87 -13.66 -9.22
CA ASN A 17 -7.82 -14.13 -8.21
C ASN A 17 -9.10 -14.74 -8.80
N HIS A 18 -9.46 -14.40 -10.04
CA HIS A 18 -10.68 -14.85 -10.71
C HIS A 18 -10.42 -15.90 -11.80
N TRP A 19 -9.24 -16.53 -11.80
CA TRP A 19 -8.83 -17.54 -12.79
C TRP A 19 -9.83 -18.69 -12.98
N SER A 20 -10.63 -19.00 -11.95
CA SER A 20 -11.58 -20.11 -11.94
C SER A 20 -12.89 -19.81 -12.66
N PHE A 21 -13.14 -18.55 -13.00
CA PHE A 21 -14.34 -18.15 -13.74
C PHE A 21 -14.22 -18.48 -15.22
N SER A 22 -15.34 -18.74 -15.87
CA SER A 22 -15.43 -18.70 -17.32
C SER A 22 -15.54 -17.24 -17.78
N CYS A 23 -15.17 -16.93 -19.02
CA CYS A 23 -15.35 -15.58 -19.57
C CYS A 23 -16.82 -15.14 -19.45
N THR A 24 -17.74 -16.05 -19.70
CA THR A 24 -19.20 -15.83 -19.65
C THR A 24 -19.79 -15.76 -18.23
N ASP A 25 -18.97 -15.94 -17.19
CA ASP A 25 -19.41 -15.69 -15.81
C ASP A 25 -19.40 -14.20 -15.48
N CYS A 26 -18.56 -13.41 -16.18
CA CYS A 26 -18.49 -11.95 -16.03
C CYS A 26 -18.94 -11.20 -17.30
N HIS A 27 -18.88 -11.84 -18.45
CA HIS A 27 -19.26 -11.26 -19.74
C HIS A 27 -20.55 -11.88 -20.26
N SER A 28 -21.22 -11.21 -21.21
CA SER A 28 -22.38 -11.79 -21.87
C SER A 28 -22.07 -13.13 -22.55
N THR A 29 -23.08 -13.99 -22.72
CA THR A 29 -22.90 -15.31 -23.36
C THR A 29 -22.34 -15.24 -24.79
N GLU A 30 -22.49 -14.09 -25.44
CA GLU A 30 -21.97 -13.83 -26.78
C GLU A 30 -20.43 -13.78 -26.84
N PHE A 31 -19.75 -13.60 -25.70
CA PHE A 31 -18.28 -13.74 -25.61
C PHE A 31 -17.78 -15.16 -25.91
N ALA A 32 -18.66 -16.17 -25.94
CA ALA A 32 -18.29 -17.50 -26.44
C ALA A 32 -17.92 -17.51 -27.93
N ASN A 33 -18.36 -16.48 -28.68
CA ASN A 33 -18.11 -16.35 -30.11
C ASN A 33 -16.83 -15.55 -30.37
N PHE A 34 -15.87 -16.14 -31.09
CA PHE A 34 -14.63 -15.48 -31.50
C PHE A 34 -14.56 -15.30 -33.02
N PRO A 35 -14.17 -14.12 -33.53
CA PRO A 35 -13.81 -12.91 -32.80
C PRO A 35 -15.03 -12.21 -32.17
N HIS A 36 -14.87 -11.68 -30.96
CA HIS A 36 -15.92 -10.92 -30.26
C HIS A 36 -16.37 -9.72 -31.12
N GLN A 37 -17.67 -9.44 -31.21
CA GLN A 37 -18.14 -8.26 -31.94
C GLN A 37 -17.81 -6.99 -31.14
N ILE A 38 -18.01 -5.83 -31.76
CA ILE A 38 -17.67 -4.54 -31.14
C ILE A 38 -18.61 -4.26 -29.96
N VAL A 39 -19.87 -4.67 -30.06
CA VAL A 39 -20.89 -4.36 -29.04
C VAL A 39 -20.62 -5.07 -27.73
N GLU A 40 -20.10 -6.31 -27.76
CA GLU A 40 -19.74 -7.03 -26.53
C GLU A 40 -18.49 -6.42 -25.88
N ARG A 41 -17.59 -5.80 -26.65
CA ARG A 41 -16.42 -5.09 -26.08
C ARG A 41 -16.77 -3.78 -25.38
N LEU A 42 -18.01 -3.30 -25.52
CA LEU A 42 -18.52 -2.07 -24.93
C LEU A 42 -19.63 -2.37 -23.92
N GLU A 43 -19.77 -3.62 -23.50
CA GLU A 43 -20.79 -3.98 -22.52
C GLU A 43 -20.47 -3.39 -21.14
N GLU A 44 -21.53 -3.21 -20.35
CA GLU A 44 -21.38 -2.81 -18.95
C GLU A 44 -20.76 -3.95 -18.16
N HIS A 45 -19.77 -3.63 -17.34
CA HIS A 45 -19.05 -4.62 -16.55
C HIS A 45 -19.67 -4.73 -15.16
N PHE A 46 -19.72 -5.95 -14.62
CA PHE A 46 -19.99 -6.15 -13.20
C PHE A 46 -18.97 -5.39 -12.37
N SER A 47 -19.41 -4.84 -11.25
CA SER A 47 -18.57 -4.30 -10.20
C SER A 47 -18.23 -5.36 -9.15
N CYS A 48 -17.31 -5.04 -8.24
CA CYS A 48 -16.94 -5.94 -7.13
C CYS A 48 -18.16 -6.28 -6.25
N ILE A 49 -19.04 -5.29 -6.01
CA ILE A 49 -20.16 -5.43 -5.07
C ILE A 49 -21.27 -6.30 -5.63
N ASP A 50 -21.36 -6.45 -6.96
CA ASP A 50 -22.41 -7.28 -7.60
C ASP A 50 -22.26 -8.76 -7.26
N CYS A 51 -21.07 -9.20 -6.86
CA CYS A 51 -20.80 -10.56 -6.40
C CYS A 51 -20.38 -10.64 -4.93
N HIS A 52 -19.59 -9.67 -4.44
CA HIS A 52 -19.08 -9.71 -3.06
C HIS A 52 -19.94 -8.96 -2.05
N GLY A 53 -20.82 -8.06 -2.51
CA GLY A 53 -21.66 -7.24 -1.64
C GLY A 53 -22.81 -8.03 -1.06
N TYR A 54 -23.10 -7.80 0.22
CA TYR A 54 -24.21 -8.36 0.99
C TYR A 54 -24.24 -9.90 1.05
N ASP A 55 -23.15 -10.57 0.68
CA ASP A 55 -22.99 -12.01 0.76
C ASP A 55 -22.28 -12.40 2.07
N GLU A 56 -22.94 -13.22 2.88
CA GLU A 56 -22.42 -13.72 4.14
C GLU A 56 -21.08 -14.47 4.00
N ALA A 57 -20.82 -15.08 2.84
CA ALA A 57 -19.55 -15.76 2.57
C ALA A 57 -18.35 -14.78 2.51
N TYR A 58 -18.61 -13.52 2.14
CA TYR A 58 -17.58 -12.48 1.98
C TYR A 58 -17.64 -11.38 3.04
N ALA A 59 -18.63 -11.40 3.94
CA ALA A 59 -18.85 -10.38 4.97
C ALA A 59 -17.58 -10.05 5.79
N GLN A 60 -16.71 -11.03 6.04
CA GLN A 60 -15.43 -10.84 6.75
C GLN A 60 -14.43 -9.87 6.07
N TYR A 61 -14.65 -9.55 4.80
CA TYR A 61 -13.81 -8.63 4.02
C TYR A 61 -14.36 -7.21 3.96
N ASN A 62 -15.61 -6.98 4.42
CA ASN A 62 -16.30 -5.69 4.46
C ASN A 62 -16.26 -4.95 3.11
N PHE A 63 -16.75 -5.58 2.04
CA PHE A 63 -16.74 -4.99 0.69
C PHE A 63 -17.61 -3.73 0.59
N GLU A 64 -18.65 -3.60 1.40
CA GLU A 64 -19.48 -2.40 1.49
C GLU A 64 -18.71 -1.21 2.04
N GLU A 65 -17.82 -1.44 3.00
CA GLU A 65 -16.97 -0.39 3.54
C GLU A 65 -15.85 -0.02 2.55
N ILE A 66 -15.29 -1.02 1.85
CA ILE A 66 -14.34 -0.78 0.75
C ILE A 66 -14.96 0.09 -0.34
N ASP A 67 -16.19 -0.21 -0.76
CA ASP A 67 -16.90 0.61 -1.75
C ASP A 67 -17.15 2.01 -1.21
N ALA A 68 -17.66 2.15 0.02
CA ALA A 68 -17.88 3.46 0.65
C ALA A 68 -16.60 4.31 0.71
N GLU A 69 -15.45 3.70 1.01
CA GLU A 69 -14.15 4.37 0.99
C GLU A 69 -13.71 4.78 -0.42
N TYR A 70 -13.94 3.93 -1.42
CA TYR A 70 -13.69 4.28 -2.82
C TYR A 70 -14.57 5.46 -3.26
N GLN A 71 -15.86 5.46 -2.91
CA GLN A 71 -16.78 6.58 -3.19
C GLN A 71 -16.38 7.88 -2.48
N ALA A 72 -15.62 7.81 -1.39
CA ALA A 72 -15.06 8.97 -0.70
C ALA A 72 -13.68 9.41 -1.26
N SER A 73 -13.13 8.66 -2.19
CA SER A 73 -11.78 8.87 -2.72
C SER A 73 -11.72 9.98 -3.77
N THR A 74 -10.52 10.49 -4.04
CA THR A 74 -10.31 11.46 -5.11
C THR A 74 -10.55 10.88 -6.51
N HIS A 75 -10.42 9.56 -6.69
CA HIS A 75 -10.53 8.91 -8.00
C HIS A 75 -11.98 8.75 -8.47
N VAL A 76 -12.97 8.74 -7.58
CA VAL A 76 -14.39 8.68 -7.97
C VAL A 76 -14.80 9.87 -8.85
N ASN A 77 -14.09 11.00 -8.72
CA ASN A 77 -14.36 12.22 -9.47
C ASN A 77 -13.75 12.19 -10.90
N VAL A 78 -13.07 11.11 -11.26
CA VAL A 78 -12.51 10.91 -12.60
C VAL A 78 -13.54 10.16 -13.44
N GLU A 79 -14.00 10.78 -14.52
CA GLU A 79 -15.00 10.18 -15.41
C GLU A 79 -14.51 8.84 -15.98
N GLY A 80 -15.34 7.80 -15.86
CA GLY A 80 -15.01 6.45 -16.31
C GLY A 80 -14.04 5.68 -15.40
N PHE A 81 -13.63 6.24 -14.25
CA PHE A 81 -12.81 5.53 -13.28
C PHE A 81 -13.67 4.62 -12.38
N SER A 82 -13.17 3.42 -12.13
CA SER A 82 -13.81 2.37 -11.36
C SER A 82 -12.78 1.54 -10.59
N CYS A 83 -13.25 0.59 -9.78
CA CYS A 83 -12.41 -0.38 -9.08
C CYS A 83 -11.46 -1.12 -10.04
N TRP A 84 -11.90 -1.40 -11.27
CA TRP A 84 -11.16 -2.15 -12.28
C TRP A 84 -9.94 -1.41 -12.83
N ASN A 85 -9.89 -0.07 -12.68
CA ASN A 85 -8.74 0.74 -13.09
C ASN A 85 -7.53 0.54 -12.16
N CYS A 86 -7.75 0.06 -10.93
CA CYS A 86 -6.68 -0.37 -10.02
C CYS A 86 -6.58 -1.90 -9.95
N HIS A 87 -7.71 -2.60 -10.04
CA HIS A 87 -7.79 -4.05 -9.84
C HIS A 87 -8.19 -4.73 -11.14
N ASN A 88 -7.30 -4.85 -12.13
CA ASN A 88 -7.66 -5.47 -13.41
C ASN A 88 -8.33 -6.86 -13.22
N PRO A 89 -9.57 -7.07 -13.70
CA PRO A 89 -10.32 -8.31 -13.42
C PRO A 89 -9.67 -9.57 -14.00
N HIS A 90 -8.78 -9.41 -14.99
CA HIS A 90 -8.12 -10.50 -15.70
C HIS A 90 -6.69 -10.75 -15.25
N SER A 91 -6.13 -9.94 -14.34
CA SER A 91 -4.73 -10.11 -13.91
C SER A 91 -4.47 -9.71 -12.46
N TYR A 92 -5.45 -9.20 -11.73
CA TYR A 92 -5.25 -8.79 -10.36
C TYR A 92 -5.09 -9.99 -9.42
N GLU A 93 -4.07 -9.91 -8.58
CA GLU A 93 -3.68 -10.92 -7.60
C GLU A 93 -3.58 -10.30 -6.19
N ILE A 94 -4.04 -11.05 -5.19
CA ILE A 94 -3.78 -10.69 -3.78
C ILE A 94 -2.39 -11.21 -3.39
N THR A 95 -1.39 -10.34 -3.41
CA THR A 95 0.01 -10.75 -3.17
C THR A 95 0.34 -10.93 -1.69
N VAL A 96 -0.23 -10.12 -0.79
CA VAL A 96 0.15 -10.11 0.64
C VAL A 96 -0.16 -11.41 1.38
N ARG A 97 -1.17 -12.17 0.94
CA ARG A 97 -1.56 -13.46 1.56
C ARG A 97 -0.65 -14.61 1.14
N ASN A 98 -0.05 -14.50 -0.04
CA ASN A 98 0.69 -15.57 -0.68
C ASN A 98 2.20 -15.31 -0.71
N SER A 99 2.62 -14.05 -0.50
CA SER A 99 4.03 -13.67 -0.51
C SER A 99 4.65 -13.77 0.88
N THR A 100 5.85 -14.38 0.93
CA THR A 100 6.75 -14.29 2.09
C THR A 100 7.67 -13.07 2.03
N ASN A 101 7.64 -12.33 0.91
CA ASN A 101 8.48 -11.18 0.61
C ASN A 101 7.63 -9.91 0.48
N LEU A 102 7.66 -9.06 1.51
CA LEU A 102 6.89 -7.82 1.54
C LEU A 102 7.32 -6.83 0.44
N HIS A 103 8.58 -6.86 0.01
CA HIS A 103 9.07 -5.95 -1.04
C HIS A 103 8.44 -6.25 -2.40
N GLU A 104 8.15 -7.51 -2.70
CA GLU A 104 7.42 -7.90 -3.91
C GLU A 104 5.98 -7.39 -3.88
N THR A 105 5.31 -7.50 -2.72
CA THR A 105 3.98 -6.90 -2.52
C THR A 105 4.00 -5.39 -2.67
N ILE A 106 4.98 -4.69 -2.08
CA ILE A 106 5.12 -3.24 -2.21
C ILE A 106 5.32 -2.84 -3.68
N LEU A 107 6.19 -3.55 -4.40
CA LEU A 107 6.45 -3.29 -5.81
C LEU A 107 5.20 -3.51 -6.66
N TYR A 108 4.49 -4.62 -6.46
CA TYR A 108 3.26 -4.92 -7.18
C TYR A 108 2.19 -3.86 -6.92
N ASP A 109 1.93 -3.53 -5.66
CA ASP A 109 0.91 -2.53 -5.27
C ASP A 109 1.25 -1.14 -5.82
N ASN A 110 2.54 -0.74 -5.79
CA ASN A 110 2.97 0.54 -6.34
C ASN A 110 2.86 0.58 -7.87
N ASN A 111 3.14 -0.53 -8.55
CA ASN A 111 3.05 -0.60 -10.00
C ASN A 111 1.63 -0.34 -10.51
N ILE A 112 0.60 -0.77 -9.77
CA ILE A 112 -0.80 -0.44 -10.08
C ILE A 112 -0.99 1.08 -10.18
N CYS A 113 -0.47 1.85 -9.21
CA CYS A 113 -0.54 3.31 -9.25
C CYS A 113 0.27 3.89 -10.42
N LEU A 114 1.43 3.30 -10.70
CA LEU A 114 2.35 3.76 -11.74
C LEU A 114 1.86 3.47 -13.16
N GLU A 115 0.88 2.57 -13.36
CA GLU A 115 0.24 2.35 -14.66
C GLU A 115 -0.36 3.64 -15.24
N CYS A 116 -0.77 4.58 -14.37
CA CYS A 116 -1.20 5.92 -14.76
C CYS A 116 -0.22 6.98 -14.26
N HIS A 117 0.12 7.00 -12.97
CA HIS A 117 0.94 8.08 -12.41
C HIS A 117 2.41 8.08 -12.86
N GLY A 118 2.90 6.98 -13.42
CA GLY A 118 4.22 6.86 -14.03
C GLY A 118 4.20 6.71 -15.55
N ASN A 119 3.02 6.72 -16.18
CA ASN A 119 2.84 6.57 -17.61
C ASN A 119 1.83 7.59 -18.14
N TYR A 120 2.35 8.69 -18.67
CA TYR A 120 1.52 9.78 -19.17
C TYR A 120 0.57 9.37 -20.30
N THR A 121 0.93 8.36 -21.10
CA THR A 121 0.07 7.89 -22.20
C THR A 121 -1.24 7.32 -21.67
N ASN A 122 -1.21 6.61 -20.55
CA ASN A 122 -2.41 6.09 -19.91
C ASN A 122 -3.12 7.18 -19.10
N PHE A 123 -2.36 8.02 -18.39
CA PHE A 123 -2.91 9.09 -17.56
C PHE A 123 -3.79 10.06 -18.35
N GLN A 124 -3.34 10.49 -19.53
CA GLN A 124 -4.09 11.43 -20.37
C GLN A 124 -5.38 10.85 -20.96
N LEU A 125 -5.61 9.52 -20.91
CA LEU A 125 -6.87 8.92 -21.34
C LEU A 125 -8.01 9.17 -20.34
N LEU A 126 -7.66 9.41 -19.08
CA LEU A 126 -8.60 9.60 -17.97
C LEU A 126 -8.56 11.03 -17.41
N SER A 127 -7.63 11.86 -17.88
CA SER A 127 -7.40 13.17 -17.28
C SER A 127 -6.90 14.20 -18.29
N ASN A 128 -7.31 15.46 -18.07
CA ASN A 128 -6.77 16.62 -18.79
C ASN A 128 -5.59 17.28 -18.06
N HIS A 129 -5.08 16.66 -16.99
CA HIS A 129 -3.93 17.17 -16.26
C HIS A 129 -2.61 16.94 -17.02
N ASP A 130 -1.64 17.81 -16.75
CA ASP A 130 -0.27 17.62 -17.22
C ASP A 130 0.37 16.36 -16.64
N GLU A 131 1.44 15.90 -17.30
CA GLU A 131 2.23 14.75 -16.85
C GLU A 131 2.67 14.88 -15.39
N ILE A 132 2.44 13.82 -14.63
CA ILE A 132 2.91 13.73 -13.25
C ILE A 132 4.33 13.19 -13.25
N LYS A 133 5.28 14.04 -12.84
CA LYS A 133 6.64 13.61 -12.53
C LYS A 133 6.68 13.15 -11.08
N VAL A 134 6.54 11.84 -10.87
CA VAL A 134 6.48 11.24 -9.52
C VAL A 134 7.70 11.61 -8.70
N VAL A 135 8.90 11.53 -9.26
CA VAL A 135 10.16 11.86 -8.57
C VAL A 135 10.15 13.32 -8.10
N ASP A 136 9.95 14.27 -9.02
CA ASP A 136 9.92 15.70 -8.70
C ASP A 136 8.86 16.05 -7.63
N SER A 137 7.70 15.40 -7.69
CA SER A 137 6.60 15.61 -6.73
C SER A 137 6.92 15.10 -5.32
N HIS A 138 7.96 14.28 -5.19
CA HIS A 138 8.38 13.62 -3.95
C HIS A 138 9.80 14.05 -3.50
N ASP A 139 10.36 15.15 -3.99
CA ASP A 139 11.74 15.59 -3.68
C ASP A 139 11.99 15.86 -2.18
N TRP A 140 10.92 15.97 -1.39
CA TRP A 140 10.98 16.11 0.06
C TRP A 140 11.32 14.78 0.78
N LEU A 141 11.19 13.63 0.12
CA LEU A 141 11.50 12.32 0.71
C LEU A 141 13.01 12.05 0.70
N PRO A 142 13.63 11.74 1.85
CA PRO A 142 15.02 11.28 1.88
C PRO A 142 15.15 9.91 1.18
N ASN A 143 16.09 9.81 0.24
CA ASN A 143 16.35 8.59 -0.54
C ASN A 143 15.05 7.97 -1.10
N GLN A 144 14.44 8.66 -2.06
CA GLN A 144 13.18 8.29 -2.70
C GLN A 144 13.15 6.83 -3.18
N VAL A 145 14.26 6.33 -3.75
CA VAL A 145 14.35 4.95 -4.24
C VAL A 145 14.10 3.96 -3.11
N ALA A 146 14.79 4.11 -1.97
CA ALA A 146 14.59 3.24 -0.82
C ALA A 146 13.17 3.39 -0.24
N HIS A 147 12.62 4.61 -0.24
CA HIS A 147 11.25 4.85 0.22
C HIS A 147 10.20 4.12 -0.63
N PHE A 148 10.28 4.23 -1.96
CA PHE A 148 9.35 3.59 -2.88
C PHE A 148 9.51 2.06 -2.94
N GLN A 149 10.68 1.53 -2.56
CA GLN A 149 10.90 0.09 -2.41
C GLN A 149 10.38 -0.47 -1.08
N GLY A 150 10.32 0.36 -0.03
CA GLY A 150 9.97 -0.07 1.33
C GLY A 150 8.56 0.34 1.80
N VAL A 151 7.87 1.21 1.06
CA VAL A 151 6.57 1.77 1.44
C VAL A 151 5.67 1.87 0.21
N ARG A 152 4.39 1.53 0.36
CA ARG A 152 3.41 1.67 -0.72
C ARG A 152 2.95 3.11 -0.88
N CYS A 153 2.54 3.52 -2.08
CA CYS A 153 1.95 4.83 -2.34
C CYS A 153 0.78 5.11 -1.39
N ILE A 154 -0.08 4.10 -1.18
CA ILE A 154 -1.25 4.19 -0.33
C ILE A 154 -0.92 4.41 1.15
N GLU A 155 0.29 4.11 1.65
CA GLU A 155 0.62 4.36 3.07
C GLU A 155 0.57 5.85 3.43
N CYS A 156 0.89 6.70 2.45
CA CYS A 156 0.83 8.15 2.57
C CYS A 156 -0.43 8.75 1.97
N HIS A 157 -1.02 8.10 0.97
CA HIS A 157 -2.12 8.65 0.17
C HIS A 157 -3.52 8.18 0.56
N THR A 158 -3.69 7.36 1.62
CA THR A 158 -5.02 6.97 2.10
C THR A 158 -5.26 7.36 3.56
N SER A 159 -6.52 7.38 4.01
CA SER A 159 -6.85 7.44 5.44
C SER A 159 -6.59 6.09 6.13
N ILE A 160 -6.28 6.09 7.43
CA ILE A 160 -6.24 4.83 8.19
C ILE A 160 -7.67 4.37 8.39
N ASN A 161 -7.88 3.07 8.24
CA ASN A 161 -9.10 2.41 8.67
C ASN A 161 -8.74 1.19 9.53
N ASP A 162 -9.44 1.03 10.65
CA ASP A 162 -9.25 -0.07 11.59
C ASP A 162 -10.09 -1.31 11.25
N THR A 163 -11.19 -1.19 10.54
CA THR A 163 -12.12 -2.29 10.21
C THR A 163 -11.66 -3.11 9.00
N ILE A 164 -11.16 -2.45 7.94
CA ILE A 164 -10.68 -3.09 6.71
C ILE A 164 -9.15 -3.24 6.69
N LEU A 165 -8.64 -4.19 5.91
CA LEU A 165 -7.21 -4.49 5.86
C LEU A 165 -6.41 -3.44 5.09
N VAL A 166 -6.99 -2.89 4.03
CA VAL A 166 -6.38 -1.89 3.15
C VAL A 166 -7.41 -0.81 2.91
N ALA A 167 -7.05 0.44 3.19
CA ALA A 167 -7.92 1.58 2.96
C ALA A 167 -7.98 1.96 1.48
N HIS A 168 -9.16 2.32 1.01
CA HIS A 168 -9.51 2.73 -0.35
C HIS A 168 -9.87 4.21 -0.46
N THR A 169 -9.94 4.95 0.66
CA THR A 169 -10.14 6.41 0.64
C THR A 169 -8.84 7.09 0.22
N LEU A 170 -8.57 7.13 -1.09
CA LEU A 170 -7.43 7.87 -1.66
C LEU A 170 -7.64 9.38 -1.53
N LEU A 171 -6.71 10.02 -0.84
CA LEU A 171 -6.71 11.45 -0.56
C LEU A 171 -5.89 12.22 -1.61
N PRO A 172 -6.24 13.50 -1.87
CA PRO A 172 -5.46 14.35 -2.76
C PRO A 172 -4.06 14.62 -2.19
N LYS A 173 -3.10 14.98 -3.06
CA LYS A 173 -1.68 15.14 -2.73
C LYS A 173 -1.39 16.17 -1.61
N GLU A 174 -2.30 17.11 -1.40
CA GLU A 174 -2.24 18.12 -0.34
C GLU A 174 -2.46 17.52 1.05
N GLN A 175 -3.18 16.39 1.12
CA GLN A 175 -3.51 15.68 2.36
C GLN A 175 -2.62 14.44 2.58
N ALA A 176 -1.72 14.14 1.65
CA ALA A 176 -0.78 13.05 1.80
C ALA A 176 0.10 13.22 3.05
N VAL A 177 0.42 12.12 3.73
CA VAL A 177 1.27 12.12 4.92
C VAL A 177 2.68 12.59 4.54
N ARG A 178 3.13 13.72 5.11
CA ARG A 178 4.47 14.29 4.88
C ARG A 178 5.39 14.30 6.10
N ARG A 179 4.84 14.06 7.29
CA ARG A 179 5.60 14.08 8.54
C ARG A 179 6.31 12.75 8.72
N CYS A 180 7.64 12.75 8.65
CA CYS A 180 8.46 11.54 8.78
C CYS A 180 8.14 10.76 10.07
N THR A 181 7.83 11.48 11.16
CA THR A 181 7.54 10.90 12.48
C THR A 181 6.29 10.03 12.51
N GLU A 182 5.35 10.20 11.57
CA GLU A 182 4.14 9.36 11.50
C GLU A 182 4.52 7.89 11.26
N CYS A 183 5.62 7.62 10.54
CA CYS A 183 6.10 6.27 10.26
C CYS A 183 7.38 5.92 11.04
N HIS A 184 8.23 6.92 11.33
CA HIS A 184 9.53 6.74 11.99
C HIS A 184 9.48 6.91 13.53
N SER A 185 8.32 7.10 14.14
CA SER A 185 8.19 7.06 15.61
C SER A 185 7.87 5.66 16.13
N SER A 186 7.98 5.46 17.44
CA SER A 186 7.55 4.21 18.08
C SER A 186 6.05 3.93 17.88
N ASP A 187 5.24 4.98 17.78
CA ASP A 187 3.83 4.90 17.41
C ASP A 187 3.73 5.06 15.89
N SER A 188 4.09 3.99 15.19
CA SER A 188 4.23 4.01 13.73
C SER A 188 2.90 3.71 13.07
N ARG A 189 2.43 4.62 12.22
CA ARG A 189 1.30 4.42 11.31
C ARG A 189 1.40 3.12 10.52
N LEU A 190 2.61 2.71 10.14
CA LEU A 190 2.85 1.48 9.37
C LEU A 190 2.32 0.22 10.08
N MET A 191 2.21 0.25 11.41
CA MET A 191 1.61 -0.87 12.17
C MET A 191 0.11 -1.01 11.96
N ALA A 192 -0.59 0.10 11.70
CA ALA A 192 -2.00 0.14 11.40
C ALA A 192 -2.30 0.00 9.89
N THR A 193 -1.28 0.02 9.03
CA THR A 193 -1.43 -0.03 7.57
C THR A 193 -0.60 -1.16 6.95
N LEU A 194 0.61 -0.90 6.45
CA LEU A 194 1.48 -1.87 5.75
C LEU A 194 1.67 -3.19 6.50
N TYR A 195 1.94 -3.13 7.81
CA TYR A 195 2.22 -4.28 8.66
C TYR A 195 0.99 -4.79 9.45
N LYS A 196 -0.22 -4.28 9.15
CA LYS A 196 -1.45 -4.61 9.90
C LYS A 196 -1.73 -6.11 9.94
N PHE A 197 -1.43 -6.85 8.86
CA PHE A 197 -1.59 -8.29 8.79
C PHE A 197 -0.56 -9.04 9.66
N GLN A 198 0.72 -8.71 9.50
CA GLN A 198 1.83 -9.39 10.18
C GLN A 198 1.93 -9.07 11.68
N SER A 199 1.44 -7.90 12.11
CA SER A 199 1.39 -7.50 13.53
C SER A 199 0.57 -8.46 14.40
N LYS A 200 -0.39 -9.17 13.80
CA LYS A 200 -1.18 -10.21 14.47
C LYS A 200 -0.43 -11.53 14.62
N GLU A 201 0.63 -11.77 13.84
CA GLU A 201 1.24 -13.09 13.69
C GLU A 201 2.69 -13.20 14.22
N ARG A 202 3.46 -12.10 14.27
CA ARG A 202 4.90 -12.16 14.58
C ARG A 202 5.30 -11.18 15.69
N ARG A 203 5.97 -11.68 16.74
CA ARG A 203 6.62 -10.86 17.78
C ARG A 203 8.14 -11.08 17.73
N SER A 204 8.91 -10.04 17.44
CA SER A 204 10.37 -10.08 17.66
C SER A 204 10.69 -9.65 19.10
N THR A 205 11.63 -10.33 19.74
CA THR A 205 11.99 -10.06 21.14
C THR A 205 12.84 -8.78 21.25
N GLY A 206 12.43 -7.86 22.15
CA GLY A 206 13.22 -6.69 22.55
C GLY A 206 13.21 -5.47 21.61
N PHE A 207 12.72 -5.58 20.37
CA PHE A 207 12.53 -4.44 19.45
C PHE A 207 11.11 -3.89 19.52
N ILE A 208 10.99 -2.55 19.54
CA ILE A 208 9.73 -1.86 19.26
C ILE A 208 9.34 -2.12 17.81
N ASN A 209 8.05 -2.33 17.52
CA ASN A 209 7.53 -2.65 16.19
C ASN A 209 8.34 -3.76 15.49
N GLY A 210 8.61 -4.82 16.24
CA GLY A 210 9.48 -5.94 15.83
C GLY A 210 9.07 -6.71 14.58
N VAL A 211 7.93 -6.38 13.97
CA VAL A 211 7.56 -6.92 12.66
C VAL A 211 8.31 -6.17 11.56
N ILE A 212 8.39 -4.85 11.65
CA ILE A 212 9.02 -3.96 10.66
C ILE A 212 10.49 -4.34 10.45
N ILE A 213 11.22 -4.67 11.52
CA ILE A 213 12.66 -4.99 11.47
C ILE A 213 13.01 -6.20 10.60
N ASN A 214 12.06 -7.10 10.35
CA ASN A 214 12.29 -8.26 9.50
C ASN A 214 12.44 -7.86 8.03
N ASP A 215 11.81 -6.76 7.64
CA ASP A 215 11.83 -6.24 6.27
C ASP A 215 12.74 -5.01 6.15
N SER A 216 12.71 -4.10 7.13
CA SER A 216 13.52 -2.88 7.11
C SER A 216 13.81 -2.32 8.51
N TYR A 217 15.02 -1.76 8.70
CA TYR A 217 15.31 -0.97 9.90
C TYR A 217 14.78 0.46 9.72
N VAL A 218 13.73 0.79 10.46
CA VAL A 218 13.12 2.13 10.44
C VAL A 218 13.59 2.89 11.68
N ILE A 219 14.49 3.86 11.47
CA ILE A 219 15.06 4.69 12.55
C ILE A 219 13.93 5.26 13.41
N GLY A 220 14.03 5.08 14.73
CA GLY A 220 13.04 5.52 15.71
C GLY A 220 11.93 4.49 15.96
N ALA A 221 11.32 3.95 14.91
CA ALA A 221 10.22 2.99 15.00
C ALA A 221 10.66 1.59 15.44
N THR A 222 11.87 1.16 15.06
CA THR A 222 12.40 -0.19 15.36
C THR A 222 13.56 -0.17 16.36
N ARG A 223 13.49 0.68 17.38
CA ARG A 223 14.54 0.75 18.42
C ARG A 223 14.48 -0.46 19.35
N ASN A 224 15.64 -0.94 19.80
CA ASN A 224 15.73 -1.98 20.81
C ASN A 224 15.59 -1.39 22.22
N PHE A 225 14.67 -1.92 23.01
CA PHE A 225 14.38 -1.43 24.36
C PHE A 225 15.59 -1.59 25.30
N TYR A 226 16.26 -2.74 25.29
CA TYR A 226 17.39 -3.01 26.18
C TYR A 226 18.59 -2.11 25.87
N LEU A 227 18.87 -1.89 24.58
CA LEU A 227 19.93 -0.97 24.16
C LEU A 227 19.61 0.47 24.56
N ASN A 228 18.34 0.88 24.47
CA ASN A 228 17.93 2.20 24.95
C ASN A 228 18.18 2.36 26.45
N VAL A 229 17.74 1.40 27.27
CA VAL A 229 17.96 1.44 28.72
C VAL A 229 19.45 1.43 29.06
N LEU A 230 20.23 0.58 28.42
CA LEU A 230 21.68 0.51 28.63
C LEU A 230 22.36 1.85 28.28
N SER A 231 21.96 2.48 27.17
CA SER A 231 22.51 3.78 26.78
C SER A 231 22.24 4.88 27.82
N LEU A 232 21.04 4.89 28.43
CA LEU A 232 20.69 5.80 29.52
C LEU A 232 21.48 5.53 30.80
N ILE A 233 21.71 4.26 31.13
CA ILE A 233 22.54 3.86 32.29
C ILE A 233 23.98 4.34 32.09
N ILE A 234 24.57 4.12 30.91
CA ILE A 234 25.94 4.55 30.59
C ILE A 234 26.04 6.07 30.63
N PHE A 235 25.07 6.78 30.04
CA PHE A 235 25.05 8.24 30.04
C PHE A 235 24.91 8.82 31.46
N GLY A 236 23.98 8.30 32.26
CA GLY A 236 23.83 8.69 33.66
C GLY A 236 25.07 8.38 34.50
N GLY A 237 25.70 7.23 34.27
CA GLY A 237 26.97 6.85 34.90
C GLY A 237 28.11 7.82 34.57
N LEU A 238 28.23 8.22 33.30
CA LEU A 238 29.22 9.21 32.87
C LEU A 238 29.03 10.56 33.55
N LEU A 239 27.78 11.06 33.59
CA LEU A 239 27.46 12.31 34.29
C LEU A 239 27.79 12.23 35.78
N LEU A 240 27.53 11.09 36.42
CA LEU A 240 27.88 10.86 37.82
C LEU A 240 29.40 10.90 38.04
N VAL A 241 30.18 10.24 37.19
CA VAL A 241 31.66 10.29 37.26
C VAL A 241 32.17 11.73 37.12
N ILE A 242 31.62 12.50 36.18
CA ILE A 242 31.97 13.91 35.99
C ILE A 242 31.62 14.73 37.25
N MET A 243 30.42 14.56 37.81
CA MET A 243 30.00 15.27 39.02
C MET A 243 30.89 14.93 40.23
N VAL A 244 31.22 13.66 40.42
CA VAL A 244 32.15 13.21 41.48
C VAL A 244 33.52 13.84 41.29
N HIS A 245 34.04 13.85 40.07
CA HIS A 245 35.34 14.46 39.76
C HIS A 245 35.34 15.98 40.03
N ILE A 246 34.28 16.69 39.65
CA ILE A 246 34.10 18.12 39.95
C ILE A 246 34.03 18.34 41.47
N GLY A 247 33.27 17.53 42.21
CA GLY A 247 33.17 17.61 43.67
C GLY A 247 34.52 17.43 44.37
N PHE A 248 35.32 16.45 43.93
CA PHE A 248 36.68 16.26 44.44
C PHE A 248 37.60 17.43 44.11
N ARG A 249 37.44 18.06 42.94
CA ARG A 249 38.23 19.22 42.54
C ARG A 249 37.89 20.46 43.39
N ILE A 250 36.62 20.67 43.73
CA ILE A 250 36.18 21.80 44.57
C ILE A 250 36.67 21.64 46.02
N LYS A 251 36.58 20.43 46.60
CA LYS A 251 37.07 20.17 47.97
C LYS A 251 38.60 20.23 48.13
N ARG A 252 39.36 20.18 47.04
CA ARG A 252 40.84 20.27 47.04
C ARG A 252 41.35 21.70 46.84
N LYS A 253 40.47 22.69 46.67
CA LYS A 253 40.76 24.12 46.83
C LYS A 253 40.40 24.56 48.24
#